data_AF-A0A9D5FPD2-F1
#
_entry.id   AF-A0A9D5FPD2-F1
#
_cell.length_a   1.000
_cell.length_b   1.000
_cell.length_c   1.000
_cell.angle_alpha   90.00
_cell.angle_beta   90.00
_cell.angle_gamma   90.00
#
_symmetry.space_group_name_H-M   'P 1'
#
loop_
_entity.id
_entity.type
_entity.pdbx_description
1 polymer ?
#
loop_
_entity_poly.entity_id
_entity_poly.type
_entity_poly.pdbx_seq_one_letter_code
_entity_poly.pdbx_strand_id
1 'polypeptide(L)'
;MRSFVCCTVGVVFLLVVQSIAGEASKPAATGSQLAPVNEFKGAQDRTEVFAFAKKPSVRSVRSNGSARYEITFETTAKCDATVAILNKDGKVIRHLASGVLGVNAPYPFRQDSLSQKLEWDGLTDDFRVGTGTTVRVSLGLQAKHERDIGWMPVKTNCLEKDGKYFRTLWPPPAETPPEKLKEAGMRLATTTSGEKIPVSGWFGTYAPHCSEDEKLKPKALEILKPLFSDKAPPRKMDPTPAIPEVKGMPWYGSHNNRITADPFSDKFFYGATSVCRFDGKTGELDKTWPLNGMNHLSEYDYGPDGLIYFGCGPMGYSKYLFRTDTSGKLVPFTEDSEPTSNFVPRPDAGWWDHFPDQCYPNGKNPYTLKEVVRTGVKGHSNVHEKGFDVSVGGRIAWLYEGLDAGWAATNKAAKDATRGDVRGVAVRSMDGKLLTADAIGAARNWGHGMRMDRDGNIYIVAAGVMPAGQKKLDGITDVDIGYRVFGGHGSLVKFRGRGDSYPLNTGAGFKMDKGEMPGVLWAYGGMSNQMNPDCSCNHTRHDMDGFARSWIPARQLCSVVVLDSNGNRIARIGKYGNVDDEGIRFAHPRATAASDTALFVVDDANRRILKAALSYAVEENVTVQ
;
A
#
# COMPACT_ATOMS: atom_id res chain seq x y z
N MET A 1 -34.08 21.88 -75.93
CA MET A 1 -33.17 20.91 -76.59
C MET A 1 -32.43 20.22 -75.45
N ARG A 2 -32.68 18.94 -75.09
CA ARG A 2 -32.04 17.72 -75.67
C ARG A 2 -30.54 17.96 -75.89
N SER A 3 -29.56 17.24 -75.35
CA SER A 3 -29.39 15.84 -74.94
C SER A 3 -27.90 15.70 -74.49
N PHE A 4 -27.52 15.06 -73.37
CA PHE A 4 -27.04 13.65 -73.19
C PHE A 4 -25.51 13.46 -72.97
N VAL A 5 -25.17 12.47 -72.11
CA VAL A 5 -23.96 11.60 -72.05
C VAL A 5 -22.64 12.25 -71.53
N CYS A 6 -21.77 11.67 -70.67
CA CYS A 6 -21.56 10.31 -70.15
C CYS A 6 -20.91 10.35 -68.76
N CYS A 7 -21.02 9.22 -68.05
CA CYS A 7 -20.34 8.87 -66.81
C CYS A 7 -18.83 8.63 -67.00
N THR A 8 -18.06 8.92 -65.95
CA THR A 8 -16.94 8.04 -65.55
C THR A 8 -16.93 7.89 -64.03
N VAL A 9 -16.95 6.64 -63.60
CA VAL A 9 -17.06 6.16 -62.23
C VAL A 9 -15.69 6.20 -61.56
N GLY A 10 -15.60 6.84 -60.39
CA GLY A 10 -14.48 6.70 -59.46
C GLY A 10 -15.05 6.33 -58.09
N VAL A 11 -15.10 5.03 -57.79
CA VAL A 11 -15.50 4.51 -56.48
C VAL A 11 -14.37 4.79 -55.49
N VAL A 12 -14.58 5.72 -54.56
CA VAL A 12 -13.79 5.83 -53.34
C VAL A 12 -14.63 5.22 -52.22
N PHE A 13 -14.25 4.04 -51.76
CA PHE A 13 -14.77 3.45 -50.53
C PHE A 13 -14.29 4.31 -49.35
N LEU A 14 -15.16 5.20 -48.85
CA LEU A 14 -14.96 5.84 -47.56
C LEU A 14 -15.32 4.81 -46.48
N LEU A 15 -14.31 4.10 -45.97
CA LEU A 15 -14.42 3.35 -44.72
C LEU A 15 -14.67 4.37 -43.59
N VAL A 16 -15.93 4.50 -43.18
CA VAL A 16 -16.29 5.16 -41.92
C VAL A 16 -15.84 4.23 -40.79
N VAL A 17 -14.58 4.37 -40.37
CA VAL A 17 -14.15 3.87 -39.06
C VAL A 17 -14.72 4.84 -38.03
N GLN A 18 -15.85 4.48 -37.43
CA GLN A 18 -16.29 5.10 -36.19
C GLN A 18 -15.24 4.80 -35.12
N SER A 19 -14.32 5.73 -34.91
CA SER A 19 -13.52 5.80 -33.71
C SER A 19 -14.46 6.06 -32.53
N ILE A 20 -14.82 4.99 -31.83
CA ILE A 20 -15.35 5.02 -30.46
C ILE A 20 -14.22 5.50 -29.53
N ALA A 21 -13.85 6.77 -29.66
CA ALA A 21 -13.23 7.51 -28.58
C ALA A 21 -14.40 8.02 -27.74
N GLY A 22 -14.76 7.26 -26.70
CA GLY A 22 -15.63 7.80 -25.66
C GLY A 22 -14.93 9.03 -25.08
N GLU A 23 -15.50 10.21 -25.34
CA GLU A 23 -15.15 11.41 -24.59
C GLU A 23 -15.33 11.07 -23.11
N ALA A 24 -14.22 10.97 -22.39
CA ALA A 24 -14.24 11.00 -20.94
C ALA A 24 -14.84 12.36 -20.56
N SER A 25 -16.13 12.37 -20.24
CA SER A 25 -16.77 13.56 -19.68
C SER A 25 -15.96 13.97 -18.47
N LYS A 26 -15.32 15.15 -18.55
CA LYS A 26 -14.65 15.78 -17.41
C LYS A 26 -15.57 15.67 -16.19
N PRO A 27 -15.08 15.25 -15.01
CA PRO A 27 -15.86 15.48 -13.81
C PRO A 27 -16.04 16.99 -13.73
N ALA A 28 -17.29 17.43 -13.83
CA ALA A 28 -17.63 18.76 -13.39
C ALA A 28 -17.08 18.86 -11.96
N ALA A 29 -16.30 19.90 -11.70
CA ALA A 29 -16.07 20.38 -10.36
C ALA A 29 -17.42 20.88 -9.81
N THR A 30 -18.37 19.97 -9.59
CA THR A 30 -19.47 20.21 -8.68
C THR A 30 -18.79 20.42 -7.35
N GLY A 31 -18.90 21.64 -6.79
CA GLY A 31 -18.35 21.98 -5.50
C GLY A 31 -18.83 20.99 -4.45
N SER A 32 -18.10 19.89 -4.29
CA SER A 32 -18.46 18.83 -3.36
C SER A 32 -18.24 19.43 -1.99
N GLN A 33 -19.33 19.67 -1.27
CA GLN A 33 -19.26 19.84 0.17
C GLN A 33 -18.35 18.75 0.71
N LEU A 34 -17.33 19.16 1.48
CA LEU A 34 -16.33 18.23 2.04
C LEU A 34 -17.06 17.05 2.67
N ALA A 35 -16.61 15.82 2.35
CA ALA A 35 -17.16 14.64 2.99
C ALA A 35 -17.16 14.85 4.52
N PRO A 36 -18.28 14.59 5.21
CA PRO A 36 -18.30 14.60 6.66
C PRO A 36 -17.22 13.65 7.18
N VAL A 37 -16.58 14.03 8.28
CA VAL A 37 -15.62 13.16 8.96
C VAL A 37 -16.16 12.91 10.35
N ASN A 38 -16.31 11.63 10.69
CA ASN A 38 -16.67 11.22 12.03
C ASN A 38 -15.53 11.58 13.00
N GLU A 39 -15.88 12.13 14.16
CA GLU A 39 -14.90 12.51 15.16
C GLU A 39 -14.22 11.27 15.75
N PHE A 40 -12.92 11.34 16.01
CA PHE A 40 -12.21 10.25 16.68
C PHE A 40 -12.61 10.19 18.17
N LYS A 41 -13.19 9.06 18.59
CA LYS A 41 -13.64 8.77 19.96
C LYS A 41 -12.73 7.78 20.70
N GLY A 42 -11.55 7.51 20.16
CA GLY A 42 -10.64 6.48 20.65
C GLY A 42 -10.82 5.18 19.88
N ALA A 43 -9.70 4.54 19.54
CA ALA A 43 -9.71 3.27 18.81
C ALA A 43 -10.47 2.20 19.59
N GLN A 44 -11.26 1.40 18.87
CA GLN A 44 -11.90 0.20 19.39
C GLN A 44 -11.48 -1.03 18.59
N ASP A 45 -11.56 -2.19 19.24
CA ASP A 45 -11.49 -3.49 18.58
C ASP A 45 -12.91 -3.97 18.23
N ARG A 46 -13.01 -4.82 17.21
CA ARG A 46 -14.29 -5.47 16.88
C ARG A 46 -14.70 -6.52 17.90
N THR A 47 -15.99 -6.77 18.01
CA THR A 47 -16.54 -7.97 18.67
C THR A 47 -16.55 -9.14 17.68
N GLU A 48 -16.09 -10.32 18.11
CA GLU A 48 -16.08 -11.56 17.31
C GLU A 48 -17.48 -12.23 17.25
N VAL A 49 -18.50 -11.43 16.91
CA VAL A 49 -19.89 -11.85 16.71
C VAL A 49 -20.37 -11.23 15.41
N PHE A 50 -20.56 -12.06 14.38
CA PHE A 50 -20.88 -11.61 13.03
C PHE A 50 -22.27 -12.08 12.64
N ALA A 51 -23.27 -11.24 12.84
CA ALA A 51 -24.64 -11.53 12.45
C ALA A 51 -25.42 -10.25 12.18
N PHE A 52 -26.38 -10.36 11.25
CA PHE A 52 -27.34 -9.30 10.96
C PHE A 52 -28.55 -9.43 11.90
N ALA A 53 -28.87 -8.35 12.62
CA ALA A 53 -30.17 -8.19 13.27
C ALA A 53 -31.24 -7.82 12.23
N LYS A 54 -30.87 -7.05 11.20
CA LYS A 54 -31.67 -6.81 10.00
C LYS A 54 -30.78 -6.99 8.77
N LYS A 55 -31.21 -7.86 7.86
CA LYS A 55 -30.54 -8.09 6.59
C LYS A 55 -30.41 -6.80 5.78
N PRO A 56 -29.38 -6.68 4.93
CA PRO A 56 -29.24 -5.51 4.08
C PRO A 56 -30.43 -5.32 3.14
N SER A 57 -30.74 -4.06 2.84
CA SER A 57 -31.69 -3.69 1.81
C SER A 57 -31.18 -2.47 1.04
N VAL A 58 -31.58 -2.35 -0.23
CA VAL A 58 -31.29 -1.20 -1.08
C VAL A 58 -32.57 -0.69 -1.70
N ARG A 59 -32.73 0.64 -1.74
CA ARG A 59 -33.82 1.29 -2.48
C ARG A 59 -33.30 2.47 -3.28
N SER A 60 -33.85 2.67 -4.48
CA SER A 60 -33.60 3.86 -5.25
C SER A 60 -34.33 5.05 -4.65
N VAL A 61 -33.65 6.19 -4.62
CA VAL A 61 -34.15 7.47 -4.11
C VAL A 61 -33.87 8.51 -5.19
N ARG A 62 -34.85 9.37 -5.49
CA ARG A 62 -34.62 10.50 -6.41
C ARG A 62 -34.07 11.68 -5.63
N SER A 63 -32.93 12.21 -6.08
CA SER A 63 -32.38 13.46 -5.57
C SER A 63 -31.86 14.29 -6.75
N ASN A 64 -32.38 15.51 -6.92
CA ASN A 64 -31.96 16.47 -7.96
C ASN A 64 -31.89 15.90 -9.39
N GLY A 65 -32.78 14.98 -9.76
CA GLY A 65 -32.82 14.39 -11.11
C GLY A 65 -31.86 13.21 -11.35
N SER A 66 -30.99 12.87 -10.40
CA SER A 66 -30.10 11.71 -10.46
C SER A 66 -30.58 10.58 -9.54
N ALA A 67 -30.40 9.33 -9.97
CA ALA A 67 -30.65 8.17 -9.11
C ALA A 67 -29.61 8.12 -7.98
N ARG A 68 -30.08 8.03 -6.73
CA ARG A 68 -29.28 7.72 -5.54
C ARG A 68 -29.79 6.41 -4.96
N TYR A 69 -28.93 5.69 -4.24
CA TYR A 69 -29.31 4.43 -3.63
C TYR A 69 -29.08 4.49 -2.13
N GLU A 70 -30.13 4.23 -1.36
CA GLU A 70 -30.05 4.14 0.10
C GLU A 70 -29.89 2.67 0.48
N ILE A 71 -28.81 2.37 1.21
CA ILE A 71 -28.45 1.03 1.69
C ILE A 71 -28.65 1.02 3.20
N THR A 72 -29.43 0.07 3.72
CA THR A 72 -29.63 -0.10 5.17
C THR A 72 -29.34 -1.50 5.63
N PHE A 73 -28.80 -1.66 6.85
CA PHE A 73 -28.63 -2.94 7.53
C PHE A 73 -28.47 -2.72 9.03
N GLU A 74 -28.55 -3.78 9.84
CA GLU A 74 -28.30 -3.71 11.27
C GLU A 74 -27.55 -4.95 11.74
N THR A 75 -26.48 -4.77 12.53
CA THR A 75 -25.71 -5.88 13.12
C THR A 75 -26.15 -6.17 14.56
N THR A 76 -25.89 -7.38 15.05
CA THR A 76 -26.17 -7.76 16.44
C THR A 76 -25.10 -7.31 17.42
N ALA A 77 -23.91 -6.93 16.93
CA ALA A 77 -22.76 -6.56 17.74
C ALA A 77 -21.90 -5.50 17.05
N LYS A 78 -20.94 -4.93 17.81
CA LYS A 78 -19.91 -3.99 17.34
C LYS A 78 -18.82 -4.71 16.54
N CYS A 79 -19.21 -5.41 15.48
CA CYS A 79 -18.29 -6.07 14.56
C CYS A 79 -17.84 -5.12 13.44
N ASP A 80 -16.90 -5.56 12.60
CA ASP A 80 -16.60 -4.88 11.35
C ASP A 80 -17.65 -5.18 10.27
N ALA A 81 -17.88 -4.18 9.42
CA ALA A 81 -18.71 -4.27 8.23
C ALA A 81 -18.00 -3.67 7.03
N THR A 82 -18.17 -4.28 5.85
CA THR A 82 -17.69 -3.77 4.56
C THR A 82 -18.86 -3.72 3.58
N VAL A 83 -19.03 -2.60 2.89
CA VAL A 83 -20.10 -2.37 1.90
C VAL A 83 -19.47 -2.09 0.54
N ALA A 84 -19.81 -2.90 -0.45
CA ALA A 84 -19.28 -2.82 -1.81
C ALA A 84 -20.42 -2.86 -2.84
N ILE A 85 -20.23 -2.24 -3.99
CA ILE A 85 -21.11 -2.40 -5.14
C ILE A 85 -20.41 -3.28 -6.16
N LEU A 86 -21.13 -4.29 -6.65
CA LEU A 86 -20.63 -5.26 -7.60
C LEU A 86 -21.27 -5.08 -8.98
N ASN A 87 -20.51 -5.39 -10.03
CA ASN A 87 -21.05 -5.60 -11.36
C ASN A 87 -21.68 -6.99 -11.51
N LYS A 88 -22.22 -7.28 -12.70
CA LYS A 88 -22.82 -8.58 -13.06
C LYS A 88 -21.86 -9.77 -12.95
N ASP A 89 -20.55 -9.53 -13.02
CA ASP A 89 -19.51 -10.56 -12.95
C ASP A 89 -19.02 -10.77 -11.50
N GLY A 90 -19.63 -10.09 -10.52
CA GLY A 90 -19.28 -10.16 -9.10
C GLY A 90 -18.04 -9.36 -8.71
N LYS A 91 -17.49 -8.53 -9.60
CA LYS A 91 -16.33 -7.66 -9.30
C LYS A 91 -16.77 -6.39 -8.60
N VAL A 92 -15.99 -5.94 -7.63
CA VAL A 92 -16.21 -4.63 -7.00
C VAL A 92 -15.98 -3.54 -8.04
N ILE A 93 -16.97 -2.66 -8.18
CA ILE A 93 -16.88 -1.45 -8.99
C ILE A 93 -16.98 -0.18 -8.14
N ARG A 94 -17.40 -0.33 -6.88
CA ARG A 94 -17.41 0.74 -5.90
C ARG A 94 -17.05 0.22 -4.51
N HIS A 95 -15.97 0.75 -3.97
CA HIS A 95 -15.62 0.58 -2.57
C HIS A 95 -16.36 1.64 -1.73
N LEU A 96 -17.44 1.27 -1.03
CA LEU A 96 -18.31 2.26 -0.39
C LEU A 96 -17.92 2.57 1.06
N ALA A 97 -17.70 1.53 1.89
CA ALA A 97 -17.35 1.70 3.29
C ALA A 97 -16.69 0.44 3.87
N SER A 98 -15.79 0.61 4.83
CA SER A 98 -15.35 -0.49 5.70
C SER A 98 -14.90 0.01 7.07
N GLY A 99 -15.19 -0.76 8.13
CA GLY A 99 -14.71 -0.47 9.47
C GLY A 99 -15.54 -1.06 10.59
N VAL A 100 -15.12 -0.80 11.83
CA VAL A 100 -15.75 -1.34 13.04
C VAL A 100 -16.95 -0.48 13.43
N LEU A 101 -18.12 -1.10 13.59
CA LEU A 101 -19.34 -0.39 14.02
C LEU A 101 -19.30 -0.09 15.53
N GLY A 102 -20.00 0.98 15.93
CA GLY A 102 -20.06 1.43 17.32
C GLY A 102 -19.61 2.88 17.49
N VAL A 103 -19.08 3.20 18.67
CA VAL A 103 -18.84 4.58 19.12
C VAL A 103 -17.87 5.32 18.20
N ASN A 104 -16.80 4.65 17.74
CA ASN A 104 -15.77 5.23 16.90
C ASN A 104 -15.90 4.84 15.42
N ALA A 105 -17.07 4.41 14.95
CA ALA A 105 -17.24 3.96 13.57
C ALA A 105 -16.78 5.00 12.53
N PRO A 106 -16.09 4.59 11.44
CA PRO A 106 -15.64 5.52 10.41
C PRO A 106 -16.79 5.99 9.54
N TYR A 107 -16.65 7.19 8.95
CA TYR A 107 -17.57 7.63 7.91
C TYR A 107 -17.48 6.68 6.69
N PRO A 108 -18.59 6.34 5.99
CA PRO A 108 -19.96 6.84 6.16
C PRO A 108 -20.83 6.06 7.17
N PHE A 109 -20.26 5.17 7.99
CA PHE A 109 -21.05 4.55 9.05
C PHE A 109 -21.47 5.58 10.09
N ARG A 110 -22.68 5.42 10.58
CA ARG A 110 -23.21 6.20 11.71
C ARG A 110 -22.51 5.74 12.98
N GLN A 111 -21.85 6.69 13.65
CA GLN A 111 -21.28 6.47 14.99
C GLN A 111 -22.36 6.16 16.02
N ASP A 112 -21.94 5.39 17.03
CA ASP A 112 -22.76 4.94 18.16
C ASP A 112 -24.06 4.24 17.74
N SER A 113 -24.00 3.50 16.64
CA SER A 113 -25.15 2.76 16.11
C SER A 113 -24.71 1.43 15.50
N LEU A 114 -25.53 0.40 15.69
CA LEU A 114 -25.44 -0.86 14.95
C LEU A 114 -26.36 -0.87 13.72
N SER A 115 -27.35 0.04 13.69
CA SER A 115 -28.22 0.28 12.54
C SER A 115 -27.59 1.32 11.62
N GLN A 116 -27.35 0.93 10.37
CA GLN A 116 -26.57 1.68 9.41
C GLN A 116 -27.43 2.07 8.22
N LYS A 117 -27.17 3.27 7.71
CA LYS A 117 -27.80 3.83 6.51
C LYS A 117 -26.75 4.58 5.72
N LEU A 118 -26.44 4.09 4.52
CA LEU A 118 -25.43 4.65 3.63
C LEU A 118 -26.09 5.09 2.33
N GLU A 119 -25.45 6.04 1.66
CA GLU A 119 -25.86 6.51 0.34
C GLU A 119 -24.80 6.17 -0.70
N TRP A 120 -25.25 5.68 -1.85
CA TRP A 120 -24.44 5.52 -3.04
C TRP A 120 -24.93 6.47 -4.14
N ASP A 121 -23.97 7.12 -4.80
CA ASP A 121 -24.14 8.11 -5.85
C ASP A 121 -24.45 7.53 -7.23
N GLY A 122 -24.44 6.20 -7.36
CA GLY A 122 -24.56 5.52 -8.65
C GLY A 122 -23.25 5.51 -9.44
N LEU A 123 -22.15 6.01 -8.88
CA LEU A 123 -20.85 6.06 -9.54
C LEU A 123 -19.92 4.92 -9.12
N THR A 124 -19.09 4.50 -10.04
CA THR A 124 -17.96 3.59 -9.81
C THR A 124 -16.76 4.32 -9.20
N ASP A 125 -15.71 3.58 -8.88
CA ASP A 125 -14.45 4.13 -8.37
C ASP A 125 -13.72 5.02 -9.40
N ASP A 126 -13.87 4.74 -10.69
CA ASP A 126 -13.35 5.54 -11.81
C ASP A 126 -14.28 6.69 -12.23
N PHE A 127 -15.23 7.05 -11.36
CA PHE A 127 -16.16 8.17 -11.53
C PHE A 127 -17.10 8.06 -12.74
N ARG A 128 -17.33 6.84 -13.24
CA ARG A 128 -18.31 6.56 -14.31
C ARG A 128 -19.65 6.16 -13.70
N VAL A 129 -20.72 6.27 -14.49
CA VAL A 129 -22.03 5.72 -14.08
C VAL A 129 -21.93 4.21 -14.01
N GLY A 130 -22.15 3.65 -12.83
CA GLY A 130 -22.10 2.22 -12.61
C GLY A 130 -23.35 1.54 -13.15
N THR A 131 -23.16 0.45 -13.90
CA THR A 131 -24.22 -0.53 -14.20
C THR A 131 -24.35 -1.57 -13.08
N GLY A 132 -23.98 -1.19 -11.85
CA GLY A 132 -23.90 -2.05 -10.68
C GLY A 132 -25.22 -2.74 -10.39
N THR A 133 -25.16 -4.05 -10.20
CA THR A 133 -26.37 -4.88 -10.05
C THR A 133 -26.59 -5.31 -8.61
N THR A 134 -25.57 -5.25 -7.76
CA THR A 134 -25.60 -5.87 -6.42
C THR A 134 -24.89 -5.01 -5.39
N VAL A 135 -25.55 -4.77 -4.26
CA VAL A 135 -24.94 -4.29 -3.02
C VAL A 135 -24.53 -5.51 -2.20
N ARG A 136 -23.24 -5.59 -1.87
CA ARG A 136 -22.70 -6.61 -0.97
C ARG A 136 -22.41 -5.97 0.38
N VAL A 137 -22.94 -6.56 1.46
CA VAL A 137 -22.57 -6.23 2.83
C VAL A 137 -21.96 -7.46 3.48
N SER A 138 -20.71 -7.32 3.93
CA SER A 138 -19.93 -8.40 4.52
C SER A 138 -19.52 -8.05 5.96
N LEU A 139 -19.56 -9.02 6.86
CA LEU A 139 -19.19 -8.88 8.28
C LEU A 139 -18.04 -9.82 8.62
N GLY A 140 -17.10 -9.35 9.43
CA GLY A 140 -16.04 -10.20 9.98
C GLY A 140 -14.98 -10.56 8.96
N LEU A 141 -14.15 -9.59 8.56
CA LEU A 141 -12.99 -9.83 7.69
C LEU A 141 -12.11 -10.96 8.24
N GLN A 142 -11.78 -11.91 7.38
CA GLN A 142 -10.96 -13.08 7.64
C GLN A 142 -9.83 -13.17 6.62
N ALA A 143 -8.77 -13.86 7.02
CA ALA A 143 -7.65 -14.20 6.15
C ALA A 143 -7.23 -15.64 6.38
N LYS A 144 -6.96 -16.37 5.30
CA LYS A 144 -6.45 -17.74 5.32
C LYS A 144 -5.19 -17.82 4.49
N HIS A 145 -4.15 -18.49 5.00
CA HIS A 145 -2.97 -18.80 4.20
C HIS A 145 -3.39 -19.53 2.91
N GLU A 146 -2.98 -19.00 1.76
CA GLU A 146 -3.27 -19.60 0.45
C GLU A 146 -2.01 -20.20 -0.15
N ARG A 147 -0.92 -19.42 -0.22
CA ARG A 147 0.37 -19.87 -0.77
C ARG A 147 1.52 -18.97 -0.38
N ASP A 148 2.71 -19.46 -0.68
CA ASP A 148 3.93 -18.69 -0.65
C ASP A 148 4.50 -18.59 -2.06
N ILE A 149 5.04 -17.42 -2.39
CA ILE A 149 5.49 -17.07 -3.73
C ILE A 149 6.96 -16.67 -3.64
N GLY A 150 7.77 -17.24 -4.54
CA GLY A 150 9.15 -16.83 -4.75
C GLY A 150 10.10 -17.17 -3.61
N TRP A 151 9.82 -18.22 -2.84
CA TRP A 151 10.65 -18.55 -1.68
C TRP A 151 12.10 -18.85 -2.06
N MET A 152 13.04 -18.27 -1.30
CA MET A 152 14.46 -18.43 -1.56
C MET A 152 15.21 -18.86 -0.28
N PRO A 153 15.40 -20.17 -0.05
CA PRO A 153 16.04 -20.66 1.17
C PRO A 153 17.50 -20.23 1.28
N VAL A 154 17.93 -19.89 2.50
CA VAL A 154 19.36 -19.77 2.81
C VAL A 154 19.84 -21.14 3.26
N LYS A 155 20.76 -21.75 2.52
CA LYS A 155 21.27 -23.11 2.83
C LYS A 155 21.76 -23.23 4.28
N THR A 156 22.48 -22.21 4.78
CA THR A 156 22.98 -22.22 6.17
C THR A 156 21.91 -22.07 7.24
N ASN A 157 20.65 -21.76 6.86
CA ASN A 157 19.51 -21.69 7.77
C ASN A 157 18.73 -23.00 7.85
N CYS A 158 19.03 -23.97 6.99
CA CYS A 158 18.20 -25.15 6.80
C CYS A 158 18.96 -26.43 7.19
N LEU A 159 18.20 -27.46 7.53
CA LEU A 159 18.64 -28.84 7.53
C LEU A 159 18.37 -29.43 6.15
N GLU A 160 19.35 -30.20 5.67
CA GLU A 160 19.20 -31.05 4.50
C GLU A 160 19.30 -32.52 4.94
N LYS A 161 18.52 -33.37 4.27
CA LYS A 161 18.57 -34.83 4.41
C LYS A 161 18.64 -35.43 3.01
N ASP A 162 19.61 -36.30 2.78
CA ASP A 162 19.86 -36.94 1.47
C ASP A 162 20.01 -35.92 0.32
N GLY A 163 20.67 -34.79 0.60
CA GLY A 163 20.89 -33.70 -0.38
C GLY A 163 19.64 -32.91 -0.74
N LYS A 164 18.54 -33.05 0.01
CA LYS A 164 17.28 -32.33 -0.20
C LYS A 164 16.92 -31.52 1.03
N TYR A 165 16.20 -30.41 0.80
CA TYR A 165 15.61 -29.62 1.87
C TYR A 165 14.78 -30.51 2.82
N PHE A 166 15.11 -30.43 4.11
CA PHE A 166 14.40 -31.11 5.17
C PHE A 166 13.58 -30.12 6.01
N ARG A 167 14.22 -29.06 6.52
CA ARG A 167 13.58 -28.12 7.46
C ARG A 167 14.31 -26.78 7.59
N THR A 168 13.59 -25.70 7.82
CA THR A 168 14.14 -24.41 8.23
C THR A 168 14.38 -24.34 9.74
N LEU A 169 15.60 -23.97 10.14
CA LEU A 169 15.98 -23.71 11.53
C LEU A 169 16.17 -22.22 11.84
N TRP A 170 16.34 -21.38 10.81
CA TRP A 170 16.47 -19.94 10.97
C TRP A 170 15.64 -19.17 9.92
N PRO A 171 14.67 -18.34 10.34
CA PRO A 171 14.24 -18.09 11.72
C PRO A 171 13.84 -19.38 12.48
N PRO A 172 14.05 -19.43 13.81
CA PRO A 172 13.63 -20.55 14.63
C PRO A 172 12.16 -20.93 14.39
N PRO A 173 11.83 -22.23 14.37
CA PRO A 173 10.44 -22.68 14.31
C PRO A 173 9.59 -22.09 15.45
N ALA A 174 8.31 -21.81 15.20
CA ALA A 174 7.40 -21.29 16.24
C ALA A 174 7.28 -22.24 17.45
N GLU A 175 7.45 -23.55 17.24
CA GLU A 175 7.46 -24.57 18.29
C GLU A 175 8.75 -24.59 19.13
N THR A 176 9.72 -23.72 18.86
CA THR A 176 10.95 -23.63 19.65
C THR A 176 10.63 -23.19 21.08
N PRO A 177 11.05 -23.96 22.10
CA PRO A 177 10.79 -23.58 23.48
C PRO A 177 11.45 -22.23 23.87
N PRO A 178 10.75 -21.35 24.60
CA PRO A 178 11.27 -20.04 25.01
C PRO A 178 12.62 -20.07 25.73
N GLU A 179 12.88 -21.10 26.55
CA GLU A 179 14.14 -21.29 27.26
C GLU A 179 15.30 -21.57 26.31
N LYS A 180 15.06 -22.29 25.20
CA LYS A 180 16.09 -22.55 24.17
C LYS A 180 16.40 -21.29 23.37
N LEU A 181 15.38 -20.46 23.10
CA LEU A 181 15.60 -19.14 22.48
C LEU A 181 16.43 -18.23 23.38
N LYS A 182 16.17 -18.23 24.70
CA LYS A 182 16.99 -17.48 25.67
C LYS A 182 18.41 -18.04 25.78
N GLU A 183 18.58 -19.36 25.77
CA GLU A 183 19.89 -20.03 25.75
C GLU A 183 20.71 -19.59 24.52
N ALA A 184 20.05 -19.45 23.37
CA ALA A 184 20.62 -18.90 22.13
C ALA A 184 20.93 -17.40 22.19
N GLY A 185 20.61 -16.71 23.29
CA GLY A 185 20.86 -15.27 23.48
C GLY A 185 19.76 -14.35 22.97
N MET A 186 18.60 -14.90 22.57
CA MET A 186 17.48 -14.11 22.06
C MET A 186 16.68 -13.49 23.21
N ARG A 187 16.11 -12.30 22.94
CA ARG A 187 15.14 -11.66 23.84
C ARG A 187 13.73 -12.08 23.44
N LEU A 188 12.79 -12.02 24.37
CA LEU A 188 11.38 -12.27 24.10
C LEU A 188 10.58 -11.02 24.46
N ALA A 189 9.69 -10.61 23.56
CA ALA A 189 8.63 -9.65 23.85
C ALA A 189 7.31 -10.39 24.06
N THR A 190 6.44 -9.83 24.89
CA THR A 190 5.12 -10.38 25.18
C THR A 190 4.03 -9.53 24.55
N THR A 191 3.13 -10.18 23.82
CA THR A 191 1.97 -9.49 23.24
C THR A 191 0.85 -9.32 24.26
N THR A 192 -0.12 -8.48 23.97
CA THR A 192 -1.37 -8.36 24.75
C THR A 192 -2.17 -9.66 24.82
N SER A 193 -1.98 -10.57 23.87
CA SER A 193 -2.57 -11.93 23.90
C SER A 193 -1.70 -12.96 24.64
N GLY A 194 -0.56 -12.56 25.22
CA GLY A 194 0.35 -13.43 25.97
C GLY A 194 1.36 -14.20 25.13
N GLU A 195 1.39 -13.99 23.80
CA GLU A 195 2.33 -14.66 22.89
C GLU A 195 3.76 -14.16 23.14
N LYS A 196 4.74 -15.07 23.02
CA LYS A 196 6.16 -14.74 23.13
C LYS A 196 6.77 -14.61 21.74
N ILE A 197 7.25 -13.41 21.42
CA ILE A 197 7.86 -13.08 20.14
C ILE A 197 9.38 -13.00 20.32
N PRO A 198 10.17 -13.84 19.62
CA PRO A 198 11.61 -13.75 19.69
C PRO A 198 12.15 -12.54 18.92
N VAL A 199 13.07 -11.84 19.57
CA VAL A 199 13.72 -10.65 19.02
C VAL A 199 15.22 -10.87 18.97
N SER A 200 15.80 -10.71 17.78
CA SER A 200 17.18 -11.09 17.46
C SER A 200 18.17 -9.93 17.41
N GLY A 201 17.72 -8.68 17.61
CA GLY A 201 18.66 -7.56 17.71
C GLY A 201 18.01 -6.19 17.60
N TRP A 202 18.79 -5.25 17.07
CA TRP A 202 18.48 -3.82 17.02
C TRP A 202 17.29 -3.47 16.12
N PHE A 203 16.97 -4.32 15.14
CA PHE A 203 15.90 -4.08 14.17
C PHE A 203 14.60 -4.86 14.45
N GLY A 204 14.47 -5.59 15.56
CA GLY A 204 13.29 -6.43 15.80
C GLY A 204 13.50 -7.88 15.45
N THR A 205 12.42 -8.54 15.03
CA THR A 205 12.42 -9.94 14.64
C THR A 205 13.18 -10.10 13.32
N TYR A 206 14.34 -10.74 13.37
CA TYR A 206 15.15 -11.22 12.24
C TYR A 206 15.33 -10.21 11.09
N ALA A 207 16.40 -9.42 11.12
CA ALA A 207 16.78 -8.54 10.02
C ALA A 207 17.94 -9.19 9.25
N PRO A 208 17.71 -9.73 8.03
CA PRO A 208 18.83 -10.11 7.18
C PRO A 208 19.74 -8.89 7.02
N HIS A 209 21.06 -9.07 7.17
CA HIS A 209 22.08 -8.01 7.16
C HIS A 209 22.25 -7.18 8.45
N CYS A 210 21.62 -7.57 9.57
CA CYS A 210 21.98 -7.02 10.88
C CYS A 210 23.14 -7.81 11.50
N SER A 211 24.17 -7.10 11.98
CA SER A 211 25.35 -7.72 12.61
C SER A 211 25.04 -8.52 13.88
N GLU A 212 23.92 -8.24 14.56
CA GLU A 212 23.50 -8.98 15.75
C GLU A 212 22.91 -10.35 15.41
N ASP A 213 22.11 -10.45 14.35
CA ASP A 213 21.57 -11.73 13.88
C ASP A 213 22.69 -12.68 13.46
N GLU A 214 23.71 -12.16 12.76
CA GLU A 214 24.89 -12.93 12.35
C GLU A 214 25.72 -13.43 13.55
N LYS A 215 25.69 -12.73 14.69
CA LYS A 215 26.34 -13.17 15.94
C LYS A 215 25.53 -14.25 16.68
N LEU A 216 24.21 -14.11 16.72
CA LEU A 216 23.33 -15.05 17.46
C LEU A 216 23.11 -16.36 16.71
N LYS A 217 23.02 -16.29 15.38
CA LYS A 217 22.64 -17.41 14.53
C LYS A 217 23.52 -18.66 14.72
N PRO A 218 24.87 -18.60 14.79
CA PRO A 218 25.69 -19.80 15.00
C PRO A 218 25.31 -20.56 16.29
N LYS A 219 25.17 -19.84 17.40
CA LYS A 219 24.77 -20.40 18.70
C LYS A 219 23.35 -20.96 18.66
N ALA A 220 22.43 -20.25 18.02
CA ALA A 220 21.06 -20.73 17.84
C ALA A 220 21.06 -22.05 17.04
N LEU A 221 21.79 -22.12 15.93
CA LEU A 221 21.85 -23.34 15.11
C LEU A 221 22.46 -24.51 15.86
N GLU A 222 23.46 -24.30 16.73
CA GLU A 222 24.02 -25.35 17.59
C GLU A 222 22.97 -25.96 18.53
N ILE A 223 22.10 -25.13 19.09
CA ILE A 223 21.01 -25.57 20.00
C ILE A 223 19.85 -26.21 19.23
N LEU A 224 19.48 -25.63 18.08
CA LEU A 224 18.27 -26.02 17.33
C LEU A 224 18.48 -27.27 16.47
N LYS A 225 19.69 -27.50 15.94
CA LYS A 225 20.00 -28.69 15.14
C LYS A 225 19.65 -30.00 15.85
N PRO A 226 20.15 -30.31 17.08
CA PRO A 226 19.81 -31.55 17.76
C PRO A 226 18.34 -31.62 18.19
N LEU A 227 17.67 -30.47 18.37
CA LEU A 227 16.26 -30.43 18.76
C LEU A 227 15.32 -30.86 17.63
N PHE A 228 15.71 -30.60 16.38
CA PHE A 228 14.87 -30.74 15.19
C PHE A 228 15.44 -31.66 14.10
N SER A 229 16.63 -32.26 14.29
CA SER A 229 17.29 -33.14 13.29
C SER A 229 16.39 -34.25 12.76
N ASP A 230 15.57 -34.82 13.64
CA ASP A 230 14.72 -35.98 13.34
C ASP A 230 13.22 -35.62 13.31
N LYS A 231 12.89 -34.34 13.44
CA LYS A 231 11.51 -33.85 13.44
C LYS A 231 11.18 -33.19 12.12
N ALA A 232 10.29 -33.81 11.35
CA ALA A 232 9.73 -33.19 10.15
C ALA A 232 8.99 -31.88 10.51
N PRO A 233 9.03 -30.86 9.63
CA PRO A 233 8.25 -29.65 9.85
C PRO A 233 6.73 -29.92 9.77
N PRO A 234 5.90 -29.14 10.50
CA PRO A 234 4.43 -29.22 10.42
C PRO A 234 3.93 -29.05 8.98
N ARG A 235 4.51 -28.11 8.25
CA ARG A 235 4.30 -27.92 6.83
C ARG A 235 5.65 -27.97 6.13
N LYS A 236 5.82 -28.88 5.17
CA LYS A 236 6.99 -28.87 4.30
C LYS A 236 6.76 -27.89 3.16
N MET A 237 7.60 -26.86 3.07
CA MET A 237 7.53 -25.98 1.92
C MET A 237 8.12 -26.65 0.68
N ASP A 238 7.38 -26.60 -0.43
CA ASP A 238 7.91 -26.94 -1.74
C ASP A 238 8.78 -25.80 -2.27
N PRO A 239 10.05 -26.06 -2.65
CA PRO A 239 10.87 -25.07 -3.33
C PRO A 239 10.18 -24.69 -4.64
N THR A 240 9.60 -23.50 -4.71
CA THR A 240 9.20 -22.92 -5.99
C THR A 240 10.47 -22.52 -6.73
N PRO A 241 10.51 -22.56 -8.08
CA PRO A 241 11.64 -22.00 -8.81
C PRO A 241 11.83 -20.59 -8.27
N ALA A 242 13.02 -20.32 -7.74
CA ALA A 242 13.38 -19.00 -7.25
C ALA A 242 12.92 -17.99 -8.29
N ILE A 243 12.35 -16.87 -7.84
CA ILE A 243 12.03 -15.78 -8.75
C ILE A 243 13.28 -15.57 -9.61
N PRO A 244 13.21 -15.73 -10.95
CA PRO A 244 14.41 -15.86 -11.76
C PRO A 244 15.36 -14.72 -11.41
N GLU A 245 16.65 -15.03 -11.26
CA GLU A 245 17.66 -14.00 -10.99
C GLU A 245 17.58 -12.95 -12.11
N VAL A 246 16.84 -11.86 -11.86
CA VAL A 246 16.89 -10.68 -12.69
C VAL A 246 18.30 -10.15 -12.44
N LYS A 247 19.16 -10.30 -13.44
CA LYS A 247 20.60 -10.07 -13.37
C LYS A 247 20.92 -8.79 -12.58
N GLY A 248 21.52 -8.94 -11.40
CA GLY A 248 21.91 -7.83 -10.52
C GLY A 248 20.93 -7.44 -9.41
N MET A 249 19.80 -8.14 -9.24
CA MET A 249 18.79 -7.77 -8.24
C MET A 249 18.62 -8.84 -7.14
N PRO A 250 19.01 -8.57 -5.88
CA PRO A 250 18.62 -9.42 -4.77
C PRO A 250 17.12 -9.23 -4.47
N TRP A 251 16.32 -10.28 -4.67
CA TRP A 251 14.86 -10.27 -4.43
C TRP A 251 14.45 -10.03 -2.97
N TYR A 252 15.40 -10.18 -2.04
CA TYR A 252 15.23 -9.98 -0.61
C TYR A 252 16.37 -9.11 -0.10
N GLY A 253 16.03 -7.97 0.53
CA GLY A 253 17.01 -7.00 1.01
C GLY A 253 16.43 -5.61 1.18
N SER A 254 17.16 -4.77 1.91
CA SER A 254 16.69 -3.47 2.43
C SER A 254 16.16 -2.51 1.35
N HIS A 255 16.63 -2.61 0.11
CA HIS A 255 16.28 -1.64 -0.93
C HIS A 255 15.14 -2.11 -1.85
N ASN A 256 14.77 -3.41 -1.86
CA ASN A 256 14.03 -4.03 -2.97
C ASN A 256 12.57 -4.46 -2.70
N ASN A 257 12.10 -4.35 -1.46
CA ASN A 257 10.80 -4.90 -1.04
C ASN A 257 9.60 -3.95 -1.30
N ARG A 258 9.43 -3.45 -2.53
CA ARG A 258 8.23 -2.68 -2.92
C ARG A 258 7.21 -3.62 -3.53
N ILE A 259 5.93 -3.46 -3.18
CA ILE A 259 4.85 -4.31 -3.66
C ILE A 259 3.56 -3.49 -3.81
N THR A 260 2.84 -3.67 -4.90
CA THR A 260 1.44 -3.22 -5.04
C THR A 260 0.64 -4.29 -5.76
N ALA A 261 -0.67 -4.34 -5.50
CA ALA A 261 -1.57 -5.31 -6.11
C ALA A 261 -2.60 -4.58 -6.98
N ASP A 262 -2.91 -5.16 -8.13
CA ASP A 262 -4.11 -4.82 -8.88
C ASP A 262 -5.32 -5.31 -8.06
N PRO A 263 -6.20 -4.40 -7.61
CA PRO A 263 -7.33 -4.75 -6.77
C PRO A 263 -8.32 -5.71 -7.46
N PHE A 264 -8.34 -5.74 -8.81
CA PHE A 264 -9.36 -6.45 -9.60
C PHE A 264 -8.93 -7.80 -10.14
N SER A 265 -7.62 -8.09 -10.21
CA SER A 265 -7.11 -9.30 -10.88
C SER A 265 -6.20 -10.16 -10.03
N ASP A 266 -5.89 -9.75 -8.80
CA ASP A 266 -4.86 -10.34 -7.93
C ASP A 266 -3.45 -10.36 -8.54
N LYS A 267 -3.23 -9.76 -9.73
CA LYS A 267 -1.87 -9.53 -10.20
C LYS A 267 -1.18 -8.57 -9.26
N PHE A 268 0.10 -8.77 -9.02
CA PHE A 268 0.87 -7.86 -8.20
C PHE A 268 2.21 -7.55 -8.84
N PHE A 269 2.72 -6.38 -8.50
CA PHE A 269 4.02 -5.88 -8.93
C PHE A 269 4.95 -5.93 -7.74
N TYR A 270 6.17 -6.42 -7.97
CA TYR A 270 7.18 -6.53 -6.92
C TYR A 270 8.57 -6.13 -7.43
N GLY A 271 9.34 -5.47 -6.57
CA GLY A 271 10.73 -5.04 -6.83
C GLY A 271 10.91 -3.53 -6.75
N ALA A 272 12.14 -3.06 -6.60
CA ALA A 272 12.44 -1.63 -6.48
C ALA A 272 12.92 -1.04 -7.80
N THR A 273 14.23 -1.06 -8.02
CA THR A 273 14.84 -0.52 -9.24
C THR A 273 14.40 -1.29 -10.46
N SER A 274 14.14 -2.59 -10.32
CA SER A 274 13.59 -3.44 -11.37
C SER A 274 12.26 -4.03 -10.92
N VAL A 275 11.18 -3.74 -11.64
CA VAL A 275 9.83 -4.20 -11.28
C VAL A 275 9.48 -5.44 -12.10
N CYS A 276 8.81 -6.39 -11.47
CA CYS A 276 8.28 -7.58 -12.12
C CYS A 276 6.79 -7.72 -11.81
N ARG A 277 6.02 -8.26 -12.77
CA ARG A 277 4.60 -8.55 -12.59
C ARG A 277 4.38 -10.03 -12.39
N PHE A 278 3.57 -10.38 -11.40
CA PHE A 278 3.23 -11.74 -11.04
C PHE A 278 1.73 -11.96 -11.17
N ASP A 279 1.37 -13.17 -11.59
CA ASP A 279 -0.01 -13.63 -11.44
C ASP A 279 -0.23 -14.08 -10.00
N GLY A 280 -1.14 -13.43 -9.26
CA GLY A 280 -1.37 -13.79 -7.86
C GLY A 280 -2.10 -15.10 -7.66
N LYS A 281 -2.72 -15.69 -8.69
CA LYS A 281 -3.37 -17.01 -8.59
C LYS A 281 -2.35 -18.13 -8.75
N THR A 282 -1.45 -18.03 -9.71
CA THR A 282 -0.42 -19.06 -9.96
C THR A 282 0.88 -18.79 -9.21
N GLY A 283 1.14 -17.55 -8.78
CA GLY A 283 2.41 -17.12 -8.22
C GLY A 283 3.54 -17.04 -9.26
N GLU A 284 3.23 -17.22 -10.55
CA GLU A 284 4.23 -17.22 -11.61
C GLU A 284 4.54 -15.81 -12.08
N LEU A 285 5.79 -15.61 -12.51
CA LEU A 285 6.21 -14.39 -13.19
C LEU A 285 5.48 -14.29 -14.53
N ASP A 286 4.78 -13.18 -14.77
CA ASP A 286 4.13 -12.91 -16.04
C ASP A 286 5.15 -12.46 -17.08
N LYS A 287 5.79 -13.42 -17.75
CA LYS A 287 6.83 -13.19 -18.76
C LYS A 287 6.36 -12.38 -19.97
N THR A 288 5.05 -12.18 -20.16
CA THR A 288 4.50 -11.39 -21.26
C THR A 288 4.50 -9.89 -20.98
N TRP A 289 4.69 -9.49 -19.72
CA TRP A 289 4.73 -8.08 -19.35
C TRP A 289 6.03 -7.43 -19.86
N PRO A 290 5.96 -6.41 -20.73
CA PRO A 290 7.14 -5.86 -21.42
C PRO A 290 8.07 -5.06 -20.51
N LEU A 291 7.64 -4.76 -19.28
CA LEU A 291 8.42 -3.98 -18.31
C LEU A 291 9.05 -4.84 -17.21
N ASN A 292 8.99 -6.18 -17.34
CA ASN A 292 9.71 -7.07 -16.43
C ASN A 292 11.20 -6.74 -16.42
N GLY A 293 11.71 -6.38 -15.24
CA GLY A 293 13.12 -6.02 -15.07
C GLY A 293 13.46 -4.60 -15.52
N MET A 294 12.48 -3.72 -15.78
CA MET A 294 12.73 -2.32 -16.13
C MET A 294 13.45 -1.60 -14.99
N ASN A 295 14.63 -1.02 -15.27
CA ASN A 295 15.49 -0.37 -14.27
C ASN A 295 15.08 1.07 -13.92
N HIS A 296 15.52 1.55 -12.76
CA HIS A 296 15.35 2.93 -12.25
C HIS A 296 13.90 3.35 -11.95
N LEU A 297 13.02 2.37 -11.72
CA LEU A 297 11.73 2.61 -11.11
C LEU A 297 11.89 2.87 -9.61
N SER A 298 11.11 3.83 -9.13
CA SER A 298 11.23 4.36 -7.77
C SER A 298 10.05 4.01 -6.90
N GLU A 299 8.86 4.14 -7.46
CA GLU A 299 7.61 3.76 -6.82
C GLU A 299 6.61 3.47 -7.93
N TYR A 300 5.56 2.75 -7.59
CA TYR A 300 4.49 2.46 -8.52
C TYR A 300 3.22 2.12 -7.77
N ASP A 301 2.08 2.49 -8.35
CA ASP A 301 0.78 2.12 -7.84
C ASP A 301 -0.26 1.94 -8.95
N TYR A 302 -1.30 1.20 -8.63
CA TYR A 302 -2.41 0.94 -9.54
C TYR A 302 -3.52 1.98 -9.33
N GLY A 303 -3.90 2.69 -10.39
CA GLY A 303 -4.94 3.71 -10.34
C GLY A 303 -6.35 3.14 -10.47
N PRO A 304 -7.38 3.85 -9.97
CA PRO A 304 -8.77 3.44 -10.14
C PRO A 304 -9.23 3.46 -11.60
N ASP A 305 -8.52 4.16 -12.48
CA ASP A 305 -8.74 4.23 -13.92
C ASP A 305 -8.21 3.01 -14.70
N GLY A 306 -7.60 2.04 -14.01
CA GLY A 306 -7.01 0.85 -14.61
C GLY A 306 -5.61 1.07 -15.19
N LEU A 307 -5.02 2.24 -14.96
CA LEU A 307 -3.65 2.55 -15.35
C LEU A 307 -2.67 2.22 -14.22
N ILE A 308 -1.42 1.98 -14.58
CA ILE A 308 -0.33 1.78 -13.64
C ILE A 308 0.54 3.03 -13.69
N TYR A 309 0.73 3.66 -12.55
CA TYR A 309 1.52 4.88 -12.43
C TYR A 309 2.88 4.54 -11.83
N PHE A 310 3.91 5.21 -12.33
CA PHE A 310 5.29 4.97 -11.96
C PHE A 310 5.99 6.29 -11.66
N GLY A 311 6.73 6.30 -10.56
CA GLY A 311 7.84 7.21 -10.39
C GLY A 311 9.10 6.64 -11.03
N CYS A 312 9.87 7.47 -11.73
CA CYS A 312 11.23 7.12 -12.16
C CYS A 312 12.25 8.22 -11.91
N GLY A 313 13.52 7.81 -11.81
CA GLY A 313 14.65 8.70 -11.61
C GLY A 313 15.91 7.95 -11.16
N PRO A 314 17.09 8.59 -11.28
CA PRO A 314 18.36 7.96 -10.89
C PRO A 314 18.26 7.44 -9.45
N MET A 315 18.73 6.21 -9.21
CA MET A 315 18.72 5.55 -7.89
C MET A 315 17.37 5.56 -7.12
N GLY A 316 16.24 5.79 -7.80
CA GLY A 316 14.92 5.76 -7.19
C GLY A 316 14.28 7.13 -6.93
N TYR A 317 14.77 8.25 -7.45
CA TYR A 317 14.37 9.58 -6.93
C TYR A 317 13.00 10.16 -7.33
N SER A 318 12.05 9.37 -7.86
CA SER A 318 10.71 9.80 -8.32
C SER A 318 10.71 11.18 -8.99
N LYS A 319 11.79 11.54 -9.71
CA LYS A 319 11.97 12.88 -10.31
C LYS A 319 10.91 13.13 -11.39
N TYR A 320 10.40 12.02 -11.93
CA TYR A 320 9.46 11.98 -13.03
C TYR A 320 8.34 11.00 -12.73
N LEU A 321 7.16 11.30 -13.28
CA LEU A 321 5.99 10.44 -13.26
C LEU A 321 5.61 10.06 -14.69
N PHE A 322 5.27 8.80 -14.90
CA PHE A 322 4.65 8.31 -16.14
C PHE A 322 3.58 7.27 -15.79
N ARG A 323 2.71 6.94 -16.75
CA ARG A 323 1.66 5.93 -16.58
C ARG A 323 1.53 5.04 -17.80
N THR A 324 1.11 3.79 -17.58
CA THR A 324 0.86 2.80 -18.64
C THR A 324 -0.50 2.16 -18.49
N ASP A 325 -1.03 1.61 -19.58
CA ASP A 325 -2.09 0.61 -19.49
C ASP A 325 -1.57 -0.74 -18.97
N THR A 326 -2.46 -1.72 -18.82
CA THR A 326 -2.10 -3.07 -18.35
C THR A 326 -1.24 -3.87 -19.33
N SER A 327 -1.12 -3.44 -20.60
CA SER A 327 -0.18 -4.04 -21.56
C SER A 327 1.24 -3.49 -21.38
N GLY A 328 1.41 -2.40 -20.63
CA GLY A 328 2.69 -1.68 -20.49
C GLY A 328 2.87 -0.59 -21.55
N LYS A 329 1.83 -0.27 -22.33
CA LYS A 329 1.85 0.85 -23.28
C LYS A 329 1.63 2.16 -22.53
N LEU A 330 2.43 3.18 -22.84
CA LEU A 330 2.32 4.50 -22.22
C LEU A 330 0.97 5.17 -22.50
N VAL A 331 0.50 5.92 -21.51
CA VAL A 331 -0.69 6.76 -21.60
C VAL A 331 -0.32 8.19 -21.18
N PRO A 332 -0.37 9.18 -22.10
CA PRO A 332 0.05 10.55 -21.81
C PRO A 332 -0.82 11.22 -20.73
N PHE A 333 -0.23 12.17 -19.99
CA PHE A 333 -0.98 13.14 -19.18
C PHE A 333 -1.58 14.24 -20.07
N THR A 334 -2.73 14.80 -19.69
CA THR A 334 -3.48 15.72 -20.56
C THR A 334 -3.49 17.17 -20.07
N GLU A 335 -3.24 17.44 -18.78
CA GLU A 335 -3.41 18.79 -18.21
C GLU A 335 -2.12 19.47 -17.71
N ASP A 336 -0.95 18.83 -17.82
CA ASP A 336 0.29 19.38 -17.23
C ASP A 336 1.58 18.84 -17.89
N SER A 337 1.68 18.89 -19.22
CA SER A 337 2.98 18.69 -19.86
C SER A 337 3.80 19.98 -19.73
N GLU A 338 4.51 20.20 -18.61
CA GLU A 338 5.79 20.92 -18.74
C GLU A 338 6.63 20.03 -19.65
N PRO A 339 6.77 20.33 -20.96
CA PRO A 339 7.52 19.45 -21.81
C PRO A 339 8.96 19.54 -21.30
N THR A 340 9.62 18.41 -21.13
CA THR A 340 11.04 18.37 -20.76
C THR A 340 11.96 18.99 -21.84
N SER A 341 11.39 19.60 -22.89
CA SER A 341 12.07 20.34 -23.96
C SER A 341 12.82 21.60 -23.51
N ASN A 342 12.62 22.08 -22.27
CA ASN A 342 13.44 23.15 -21.68
C ASN A 342 14.68 22.64 -20.94
N PHE A 343 15.02 21.35 -21.09
CA PHE A 343 16.23 20.80 -20.52
C PHE A 343 17.46 21.20 -21.36
N VAL A 344 18.14 22.26 -20.94
CA VAL A 344 19.58 22.41 -21.21
C VAL A 344 20.29 21.70 -20.07
N PRO A 345 20.96 20.55 -20.29
CA PRO A 345 21.84 19.99 -19.28
C PRO A 345 22.81 21.09 -18.87
N ARG A 346 22.85 21.47 -17.59
CA ARG A 346 23.83 22.47 -17.18
C ARG A 346 25.23 21.86 -17.40
N PRO A 347 26.19 22.60 -17.97
CA PRO A 347 27.54 22.09 -18.22
C PRO A 347 28.29 21.63 -16.96
N ASP A 348 27.83 22.05 -15.78
CA ASP A 348 28.36 21.73 -14.45
C ASP A 348 27.54 20.65 -13.71
N ALA A 349 26.50 20.10 -14.33
CA ALA A 349 25.70 19.05 -13.71
C ALA A 349 26.50 17.74 -13.70
N GLY A 350 26.62 17.11 -12.52
CA GLY A 350 27.29 15.82 -12.39
C GLY A 350 26.58 14.72 -13.18
N TRP A 351 27.17 13.51 -13.18
CA TRP A 351 26.65 12.32 -13.86
C TRP A 351 25.13 12.09 -13.67
N TRP A 352 24.52 12.58 -12.59
CA TRP A 352 23.13 12.39 -12.17
C TRP A 352 22.04 13.09 -13.00
N ASP A 353 22.37 14.07 -13.85
CA ASP A 353 21.37 14.84 -14.59
C ASP A 353 21.34 14.51 -16.11
N HIS A 354 22.22 13.65 -16.61
CA HIS A 354 22.32 13.29 -18.03
C HIS A 354 21.48 12.06 -18.47
N PHE A 355 20.45 11.69 -17.72
CA PHE A 355 19.90 10.32 -17.69
C PHE A 355 18.54 9.98 -18.38
N PRO A 356 17.86 10.83 -19.21
CA PRO A 356 16.58 10.44 -19.81
C PRO A 356 16.62 9.10 -20.55
N ASP A 357 17.77 8.70 -21.12
CA ASP A 357 17.88 7.56 -22.05
C ASP A 357 18.04 6.17 -21.38
N GLN A 358 18.21 6.10 -20.04
CA GLN A 358 18.48 4.85 -19.31
C GLN A 358 17.28 4.29 -18.52
N CYS A 359 16.13 4.96 -18.52
CA CYS A 359 14.90 4.48 -17.88
C CYS A 359 14.14 3.44 -18.72
N TYR A 360 14.80 2.77 -19.68
CA TYR A 360 14.14 2.02 -20.76
C TYR A 360 14.67 0.61 -20.92
N PRO A 361 13.82 -0.35 -21.33
CA PRO A 361 14.21 -1.75 -21.49
C PRO A 361 15.38 -2.00 -22.47
N ASN A 362 15.77 -1.02 -23.29
CA ASN A 362 16.77 -1.17 -24.36
C ASN A 362 17.79 -0.03 -24.51
N GLY A 363 17.94 0.88 -23.52
CA GLY A 363 18.99 1.92 -23.53
C GLY A 363 18.92 2.95 -24.68
N LYS A 364 17.81 3.00 -25.42
CA LYS A 364 17.45 4.09 -26.32
C LYS A 364 16.23 4.78 -25.74
N ASN A 365 16.08 6.08 -25.96
CA ASN A 365 14.89 6.84 -25.58
C ASN A 365 13.80 6.68 -26.65
N PRO A 366 12.80 5.80 -26.48
CA PRO A 366 11.73 5.66 -27.44
C PRO A 366 10.64 6.74 -27.28
N TYR A 367 10.71 7.59 -26.25
CA TYR A 367 9.58 8.41 -25.83
C TYR A 367 9.84 9.90 -26.02
N THR A 368 8.82 10.58 -26.52
CA THR A 368 8.88 12.04 -26.61
C THR A 368 8.60 12.62 -25.22
N LEU A 369 9.29 13.70 -24.89
CA LEU A 369 9.22 14.51 -23.67
C LEU A 369 7.81 15.02 -23.27
N LYS A 370 6.76 14.62 -23.99
CA LYS A 370 5.35 14.95 -23.77
C LYS A 370 4.60 13.95 -22.87
N GLU A 371 5.19 12.79 -22.58
CA GLU A 371 4.51 11.66 -21.93
C GLU A 371 4.85 11.50 -20.43
N VAL A 372 5.62 12.44 -19.87
CA VAL A 372 6.21 12.37 -18.51
C VAL A 372 6.01 13.70 -17.78
N VAL A 373 5.75 13.66 -16.46
CA VAL A 373 5.56 14.85 -15.60
C VAL A 373 6.71 14.99 -14.61
N ARG A 374 7.25 16.20 -14.42
CA ARG A 374 8.28 16.50 -13.41
C ARG A 374 7.67 16.66 -12.01
N THR A 375 8.32 16.09 -11.00
CA THR A 375 7.88 16.16 -9.59
C THR A 375 8.59 17.24 -8.77
N GLY A 376 9.66 17.82 -9.29
CA GLY A 376 10.45 18.84 -8.58
C GLY A 376 11.41 18.29 -7.53
N VAL A 377 11.51 16.97 -7.35
CA VAL A 377 12.43 16.35 -6.37
C VAL A 377 13.90 16.65 -6.73
N LYS A 378 14.67 17.13 -5.75
CA LYS A 378 16.04 17.65 -5.94
C LYS A 378 17.11 16.56 -6.09
N GLY A 379 16.97 15.43 -5.41
CA GLY A 379 18.06 14.44 -5.29
C GLY A 379 17.68 13.18 -4.52
N HIS A 380 18.68 12.56 -3.87
CA HIS A 380 18.52 11.33 -3.09
C HIS A 380 17.40 11.49 -2.07
N SER A 381 16.31 10.77 -2.28
CA SER A 381 15.20 10.79 -1.36
C SER A 381 15.17 9.46 -0.63
N ASN A 382 15.45 9.45 0.66
CA ASN A 382 15.23 8.29 1.50
C ASN A 382 13.76 7.82 1.49
N VAL A 383 12.83 8.53 0.81
CA VAL A 383 11.38 8.24 0.79
C VAL A 383 10.95 7.09 -0.13
N HIS A 384 11.87 6.27 -0.66
CA HIS A 384 11.59 5.16 -1.60
C HIS A 384 10.89 3.92 -1.00
N GLU A 385 10.01 4.15 -0.02
CA GLU A 385 9.38 3.12 0.79
C GLU A 385 7.86 3.32 0.82
N LYS A 386 7.21 3.14 -0.34
CA LYS A 386 5.80 3.48 -0.54
C LYS A 386 5.54 4.96 -0.27
N GLY A 387 6.41 5.82 -0.79
CA GLY A 387 6.22 7.26 -0.80
C GLY A 387 5.26 7.75 -1.90
N PHE A 388 4.48 6.88 -2.52
CA PHE A 388 3.68 7.19 -3.71
C PHE A 388 2.37 6.44 -3.64
N ASP A 389 1.27 7.11 -3.98
CA ASP A 389 -0.07 6.53 -3.94
C ASP A 389 -0.94 7.14 -5.04
N VAL A 390 -1.78 6.30 -5.64
CA VAL A 390 -2.83 6.74 -6.56
C VAL A 390 -4.16 6.42 -5.90
N SER A 391 -4.72 7.42 -5.23
CA SER A 391 -5.94 7.25 -4.46
C SER A 391 -7.12 6.90 -5.35
N VAL A 392 -8.05 6.13 -4.81
CA VAL A 392 -9.38 5.90 -5.40
C VAL A 392 -10.17 7.22 -5.56
N GLY A 393 -9.76 8.28 -4.86
CA GLY A 393 -10.29 9.64 -5.03
C GLY A 393 -9.81 10.36 -6.30
N GLY A 394 -9.01 9.71 -7.16
CA GLY A 394 -8.56 10.30 -8.42
C GLY A 394 -7.42 11.30 -8.26
N ARG A 395 -6.58 11.12 -7.23
CA ARG A 395 -5.40 11.95 -6.97
C ARG A 395 -4.14 11.10 -6.88
N ILE A 396 -3.05 11.66 -7.37
CA ILE A 396 -1.70 11.13 -7.23
C ILE A 396 -1.02 11.91 -6.10
N ALA A 397 -0.57 11.20 -5.07
CA ALA A 397 0.20 11.80 -3.99
C ALA A 397 1.61 11.22 -3.99
N TRP A 398 2.61 12.06 -3.73
CA TRP A 398 3.97 11.58 -3.51
C TRP A 398 4.66 12.34 -2.38
N LEU A 399 5.34 11.58 -1.55
CA LEU A 399 6.27 12.02 -0.54
C LEU A 399 7.59 12.40 -1.24
N TYR A 400 8.15 13.55 -0.90
CA TYR A 400 9.46 14.00 -1.36
C TYR A 400 10.41 14.21 -0.17
N GLU A 401 11.70 14.26 -0.44
CA GLU A 401 12.73 14.77 0.48
C GLU A 401 13.57 15.79 -0.28
N GLY A 402 13.41 17.07 0.04
CA GLY A 402 14.03 18.16 -0.69
C GLY A 402 13.50 18.37 -2.12
N LEU A 403 13.01 19.58 -2.38
CA LEU A 403 12.63 20.06 -3.70
C LEU A 403 13.71 20.94 -4.32
N ASP A 404 13.80 20.90 -5.65
CA ASP A 404 14.59 21.85 -6.43
C ASP A 404 14.14 23.28 -6.11
N ALA A 405 15.08 24.18 -5.84
CA ALA A 405 14.75 25.50 -5.32
C ALA A 405 13.95 26.35 -6.31
N GLY A 406 14.29 26.25 -7.61
CA GLY A 406 13.55 26.92 -8.68
C GLY A 406 12.14 26.38 -8.80
N TRP A 407 12.00 25.05 -8.87
CA TRP A 407 10.68 24.40 -8.92
C TRP A 407 9.82 24.71 -7.69
N ALA A 408 10.39 24.64 -6.49
CA ALA A 408 9.72 24.95 -5.23
C ALA A 408 9.21 26.40 -5.19
N ALA A 409 10.02 27.36 -5.66
CA ALA A 409 9.63 28.76 -5.73
C ALA A 409 8.47 28.97 -6.72
N THR A 410 8.56 28.41 -7.93
CA THR A 410 7.49 28.50 -8.95
C THR A 410 6.17 27.91 -8.45
N ASN A 411 6.25 26.81 -7.72
CA ASN A 411 5.08 26.06 -7.25
C ASN A 411 4.68 26.40 -5.80
N LYS A 412 5.23 27.50 -5.24
CA LYS A 412 4.89 28.03 -3.91
C LYS A 412 4.96 27.00 -2.78
N ALA A 413 5.95 26.10 -2.84
CA ALA A 413 6.20 25.13 -1.77
C ALA A 413 6.66 25.85 -0.47
N ALA A 414 6.59 25.14 0.66
CA ALA A 414 7.10 25.68 1.93
C ALA A 414 8.59 26.07 1.84
N LYS A 415 9.00 27.10 2.58
CA LYS A 415 10.36 27.67 2.50
C LYS A 415 11.45 26.62 2.77
N ASP A 416 11.20 25.70 3.68
CA ASP A 416 12.10 24.64 4.10
C ASP A 416 11.99 23.36 3.25
N ALA A 417 11.02 23.28 2.32
CA ALA A 417 10.83 22.14 1.44
C ALA A 417 12.02 21.85 0.52
N THR A 418 12.96 22.78 0.36
CA THR A 418 14.18 22.63 -0.47
C THR A 418 15.35 21.95 0.26
N ARG A 419 15.20 21.72 1.58
CA ARG A 419 16.22 21.09 2.40
C ARG A 419 16.21 19.57 2.22
N GLY A 420 17.39 18.98 2.05
CA GLY A 420 17.55 17.54 1.78
C GLY A 420 17.31 16.62 2.98
N ASP A 421 16.91 17.16 4.12
CA ASP A 421 16.58 16.43 5.36
C ASP A 421 15.12 16.66 5.78
N VAL A 422 14.35 17.37 4.97
CA VAL A 422 12.94 17.69 5.20
C VAL A 422 12.11 16.97 4.16
N ARG A 423 11.02 16.35 4.62
CA ARG A 423 10.09 15.62 3.78
C ARG A 423 8.75 16.34 3.72
N GLY A 424 7.99 16.16 2.66
CA GLY A 424 6.63 16.70 2.51
C GLY A 424 5.86 15.93 1.45
N VAL A 425 4.58 16.21 1.28
CA VAL A 425 3.72 15.49 0.33
C VAL A 425 3.22 16.44 -0.73
N ALA A 426 3.45 16.15 -2.00
CA ALA A 426 2.83 16.89 -3.08
C ALA A 426 1.68 16.08 -3.70
N VAL A 427 0.71 16.77 -4.28
CA VAL A 427 -0.53 16.16 -4.77
C VAL A 427 -0.86 16.70 -6.16
N ARG A 428 -1.21 15.79 -7.06
CA ARG A 428 -1.66 16.05 -8.44
C ARG A 428 -3.01 15.40 -8.71
N SER A 429 -3.71 15.91 -9.70
CA SER A 429 -4.79 15.14 -10.35
C SER A 429 -4.20 13.95 -11.13
N MET A 430 -5.03 12.95 -11.46
CA MET A 430 -4.60 11.83 -12.32
C MET A 430 -4.15 12.28 -13.72
N ASP A 431 -4.62 13.43 -14.22
CA ASP A 431 -4.21 13.99 -15.51
C ASP A 431 -2.99 14.92 -15.44
N GLY A 432 -2.34 14.95 -14.27
CA GLY A 432 -1.02 15.54 -14.09
C GLY A 432 -1.04 16.90 -13.43
N LYS A 433 -2.17 17.63 -13.41
CA LYS A 433 -2.27 18.97 -12.82
C LYS A 433 -1.80 19.01 -11.36
N LEU A 434 -0.80 19.85 -11.03
CA LEU A 434 -0.37 20.09 -9.64
C LEU A 434 -1.47 20.80 -8.84
N LEU A 435 -1.91 20.17 -7.74
CA LEU A 435 -2.86 20.76 -6.80
C LEU A 435 -2.12 21.46 -5.66
N THR A 436 -1.05 20.85 -5.15
CA THR A 436 -0.14 21.47 -4.19
C THR A 436 1.23 20.82 -4.26
N ALA A 437 2.27 21.62 -4.04
CA ALA A 437 3.64 21.14 -3.84
C ALA A 437 3.91 20.69 -2.39
N ASP A 438 3.04 21.03 -1.44
CA ASP A 438 3.19 20.66 -0.02
C ASP A 438 1.82 20.63 0.67
N ALA A 439 1.29 19.42 0.86
CA ALA A 439 -0.04 19.15 1.35
C ALA A 439 -0.12 19.10 2.88
N ILE A 440 0.96 18.72 3.57
CA ILE A 440 0.94 18.50 5.03
C ILE A 440 2.02 19.30 5.76
N GLY A 441 2.71 20.20 5.04
CA GLY A 441 3.83 20.97 5.56
C GLY A 441 5.09 20.13 5.63
N ALA A 442 6.18 20.69 5.12
CA ALA A 442 7.48 20.05 5.14
C ALA A 442 7.99 19.88 6.59
N ALA A 443 8.41 18.67 6.98
CA ALA A 443 9.00 18.41 8.29
C ALA A 443 10.04 17.27 8.27
N ARG A 444 10.94 17.27 9.26
CA ARG A 444 11.96 16.22 9.45
C ARG A 444 11.36 14.89 9.93
N ASN A 445 10.23 14.92 10.63
CA ASN A 445 9.68 13.75 11.31
C ASN A 445 8.70 12.95 10.45
N TRP A 446 8.42 13.37 9.22
CA TRP A 446 7.67 12.51 8.30
C TRP A 446 8.53 11.31 7.94
N GLY A 447 8.04 10.12 8.25
CA GLY A 447 8.59 8.84 7.85
C GLY A 447 8.09 8.47 6.45
N HIS A 448 7.65 7.23 6.28
CA HIS A 448 7.38 6.61 4.99
C HIS A 448 5.93 6.11 4.89
N GLY A 449 5.61 5.36 3.82
CA GLY A 449 4.30 4.76 3.62
C GLY A 449 3.21 5.81 3.58
N MET A 450 3.26 6.74 2.63
CA MET A 450 2.20 7.72 2.47
C MET A 450 1.06 7.10 1.65
N ARG A 451 -0.18 7.32 2.08
CA ARG A 451 -1.42 6.85 1.44
C ARG A 451 -2.49 7.93 1.47
N MET A 452 -3.42 7.88 0.52
CA MET A 452 -4.52 8.83 0.42
C MET A 452 -5.83 8.10 0.15
N ASP A 453 -6.85 8.39 0.97
CA ASP A 453 -8.19 7.84 0.75
C ASP A 453 -9.02 8.65 -0.25
N ARG A 454 -10.21 8.14 -0.59
CA ARG A 454 -11.15 8.80 -1.52
C ARG A 454 -11.47 10.24 -1.13
N ASP A 455 -11.59 10.52 0.16
CA ASP A 455 -11.99 11.83 0.67
C ASP A 455 -10.81 12.82 0.71
N GLY A 456 -9.63 12.40 0.24
CA GLY A 456 -8.41 13.19 0.21
C GLY A 456 -7.73 13.30 1.57
N ASN A 457 -8.07 12.43 2.54
CA ASN A 457 -7.30 12.34 3.77
C ASN A 457 -5.95 11.72 3.47
N ILE A 458 -4.89 12.24 4.08
CA ILE A 458 -3.52 11.74 3.91
C ILE A 458 -3.11 10.98 5.15
N TYR A 459 -2.65 9.76 4.94
CA TYR A 459 -2.09 8.88 5.96
C TYR A 459 -0.59 8.84 5.75
N ILE A 460 0.16 9.09 6.81
CA ILE A 460 1.62 9.07 6.75
C ILE A 460 2.18 8.57 8.06
N VAL A 461 3.30 7.88 8.01
CA VAL A 461 4.01 7.52 9.23
C VAL A 461 4.78 8.73 9.73
N ALA A 462 4.54 9.16 10.96
CA ALA A 462 5.36 10.13 11.68
C ALA A 462 6.39 9.37 12.52
N ALA A 463 7.66 9.44 12.12
CA ALA A 463 8.76 8.68 12.72
C ALA A 463 9.26 9.35 14.01
N GLY A 464 9.51 8.52 15.03
CA GLY A 464 10.01 8.94 16.33
C GLY A 464 9.01 9.68 17.21
N VAL A 465 7.71 9.63 16.90
CA VAL A 465 6.63 10.26 17.69
C VAL A 465 5.55 9.24 18.01
N MET A 466 4.90 9.41 19.16
CA MET A 466 3.88 8.52 19.70
C MET A 466 2.64 9.30 20.15
N PRO A 467 1.45 8.68 20.22
CA PRO A 467 0.31 9.29 20.91
C PRO A 467 0.68 9.69 22.34
N ALA A 468 0.20 10.84 22.81
CA ALA A 468 0.54 11.34 24.13
C ALA A 468 0.23 10.29 25.23
N GLY A 469 1.21 10.02 26.08
CA GLY A 469 1.09 9.05 27.17
C GLY A 469 1.35 7.58 26.78
N GLN A 470 1.44 7.25 25.50
CA GLN A 470 1.75 5.89 25.05
C GLN A 470 3.24 5.57 25.23
N LYS A 471 3.55 4.54 26.02
CA LYS A 471 4.94 4.14 26.36
C LYS A 471 5.43 2.89 25.64
N LYS A 472 4.53 2.12 25.02
CA LYS A 472 4.81 0.84 24.35
C LYS A 472 4.23 0.85 22.94
N LEU A 473 4.83 0.09 22.04
CA LEU A 473 4.19 -0.16 20.74
C LEU A 473 2.86 -0.86 20.96
N ASP A 474 1.90 -0.54 20.10
CA ASP A 474 0.60 -1.21 20.15
C ASP A 474 0.76 -2.74 20.09
N GLY A 475 0.03 -3.43 20.98
CA GLY A 475 0.04 -4.88 21.11
C GLY A 475 1.18 -5.48 21.94
N ILE A 476 2.11 -4.69 22.49
CA ILE A 476 3.23 -5.16 23.34
C ILE A 476 3.06 -4.75 24.81
N THR A 477 3.32 -5.66 25.75
CA THR A 477 3.06 -5.45 27.18
C THR A 477 4.30 -5.20 28.04
N ASP A 478 5.48 -5.60 27.60
CA ASP A 478 6.68 -5.69 28.44
C ASP A 478 7.94 -5.02 27.87
N VAL A 479 7.85 -4.39 26.69
CA VAL A 479 8.95 -3.64 26.06
C VAL A 479 8.53 -2.19 25.81
N ASP A 480 9.25 -1.25 26.41
CA ASP A 480 9.03 0.19 26.20
C ASP A 480 9.67 0.68 24.89
N ILE A 481 9.08 1.72 24.28
CA ILE A 481 9.51 2.31 22.99
C ILE A 481 10.95 2.84 22.98
N GLY A 482 11.50 3.22 24.14
CA GLY A 482 12.88 3.68 24.26
C GLY A 482 13.91 2.57 24.10
N TYR A 483 13.47 1.31 24.15
CA TYR A 483 14.32 0.17 23.91
C TYR A 483 14.47 -0.01 22.39
N ARG A 484 15.70 0.09 21.89
CA ARG A 484 16.07 -0.03 20.46
C ARG A 484 15.88 -1.47 19.90
N VAL A 485 14.89 -2.20 20.39
CA VAL A 485 14.65 -3.60 20.08
C VAL A 485 13.78 -3.78 18.85
N PHE A 486 13.18 -2.72 18.32
CA PHE A 486 12.34 -2.79 17.12
C PHE A 486 12.81 -1.89 15.96
N GLY A 487 14.07 -1.43 15.98
CA GLY A 487 14.62 -0.64 14.87
C GLY A 487 14.05 0.78 14.78
N GLY A 488 13.58 1.35 15.90
CA GLY A 488 12.85 2.62 15.92
C GLY A 488 11.34 2.44 16.05
N HIS A 489 10.63 3.56 16.16
CA HIS A 489 9.19 3.60 16.39
C HIS A 489 8.58 4.83 15.74
N GLY A 490 7.29 4.78 15.44
CA GLY A 490 6.54 5.92 14.93
C GLY A 490 5.04 5.69 15.06
N SER A 491 4.29 6.64 14.52
CA SER A 491 2.83 6.57 14.49
C SER A 491 2.31 6.73 13.08
N LEU A 492 1.36 5.90 12.67
CA LEU A 492 0.55 6.22 11.49
C LEU A 492 -0.41 7.33 11.90
N VAL A 493 -0.41 8.45 11.19
CA VAL A 493 -1.30 9.59 11.45
C VAL A 493 -2.17 9.88 10.25
N LYS A 494 -3.41 10.33 10.50
CA LYS A 494 -4.36 10.74 9.46
C LYS A 494 -4.56 12.26 9.48
N PHE A 495 -4.27 12.93 8.37
CA PHE A 495 -4.61 14.32 8.11
C PHE A 495 -5.99 14.42 7.46
N ARG A 496 -6.78 15.39 7.90
CA ARG A 496 -8.11 15.66 7.32
C ARG A 496 -7.99 16.23 5.91
N GLY A 497 -8.56 15.54 4.93
CA GLY A 497 -8.76 16.05 3.58
C GLY A 497 -9.71 17.26 3.58
N ARG A 498 -9.40 18.25 2.74
CA ARG A 498 -10.20 19.49 2.59
C ARG A 498 -10.47 19.76 1.11
N GLY A 499 -10.79 18.71 0.36
CA GLY A 499 -10.90 18.77 -1.09
C GLY A 499 -9.56 19.18 -1.66
N ASP A 500 -9.53 20.28 -2.41
CA ASP A 500 -8.29 20.82 -2.99
C ASP A 500 -7.71 22.00 -2.18
N SER A 501 -8.16 22.18 -0.92
CA SER A 501 -7.64 23.22 -0.03
C SER A 501 -6.46 22.73 0.80
N TYR A 502 -5.28 23.29 0.55
CA TYR A 502 -4.02 22.97 1.23
C TYR A 502 -3.41 24.21 1.92
N PRO A 503 -2.56 24.05 2.95
CA PRO A 503 -2.11 22.79 3.55
C PRO A 503 -3.08 22.21 4.60
N LEU A 504 -3.02 20.89 4.79
CA LEU A 504 -3.89 20.13 5.69
C LEU A 504 -3.46 20.20 7.16
N ASN A 505 -2.21 20.56 7.44
CA ASN A 505 -1.63 20.65 8.79
C ASN A 505 -2.03 21.94 9.54
N THR A 506 -3.31 22.28 9.51
CA THR A 506 -3.84 23.53 10.09
C THR A 506 -5.05 23.27 10.98
N GLY A 507 -5.28 24.14 11.97
CA GLY A 507 -6.38 24.00 12.93
C GLY A 507 -6.03 23.08 14.11
N ALA A 508 -7.06 22.60 14.82
CA ALA A 508 -6.88 21.66 15.93
C ALA A 508 -6.15 20.40 15.48
N GLY A 509 -5.33 19.85 16.37
CA GLY A 509 -4.50 18.69 16.10
C GLY A 509 -4.67 17.58 17.11
N PHE A 510 -3.92 16.50 16.87
CA PHE A 510 -3.85 15.37 17.78
C PHE A 510 -2.66 15.53 18.73
N LYS A 511 -2.85 15.19 20.01
CA LYS A 511 -1.79 15.30 21.02
C LYS A 511 -0.80 14.13 20.90
N MET A 512 0.45 14.46 20.57
CA MET A 512 1.56 13.52 20.57
C MET A 512 2.46 13.75 21.80
N ASP A 513 3.37 12.82 22.05
CA ASP A 513 4.38 12.88 23.11
C ASP A 513 5.33 14.09 22.97
N LYS A 514 5.57 14.56 21.75
CA LYS A 514 6.45 15.71 21.43
C LYS A 514 5.70 17.00 21.08
N GLY A 515 4.41 17.06 21.39
CA GLY A 515 3.56 18.23 21.13
C GLY A 515 2.34 17.90 20.27
N GLU A 516 1.46 18.86 20.11
CA GLU A 516 0.29 18.72 19.25
C GLU A 516 0.69 18.74 17.77
N MET A 517 0.06 17.90 16.95
CA MET A 517 0.21 17.90 15.50
C MET A 517 -1.05 18.45 14.83
N PRO A 518 -1.06 19.73 14.40
CA PRO A 518 -2.20 20.37 13.76
C PRO A 518 -2.74 19.60 12.55
N GLY A 519 -4.07 19.54 12.40
CA GLY A 519 -4.73 18.90 11.27
C GLY A 519 -4.76 17.37 11.30
N VAL A 520 -4.04 16.74 12.23
CA VAL A 520 -4.11 15.29 12.48
C VAL A 520 -5.40 14.96 13.25
N LEU A 521 -6.14 13.97 12.75
CA LEU A 521 -7.40 13.49 13.33
C LEU A 521 -7.19 12.41 14.38
N TRP A 522 -6.24 11.50 14.14
CA TRP A 522 -5.88 10.42 15.04
C TRP A 522 -4.46 9.92 14.75
N ALA A 523 -3.89 9.19 15.70
CA ALA A 523 -2.58 8.56 15.58
C ALA A 523 -2.60 7.12 16.12
N TYR A 524 -1.93 6.21 15.43
CA TYR A 524 -1.74 4.81 15.82
C TYR A 524 -0.26 4.52 16.08
N GLY A 525 0.11 4.31 17.35
CA GLY A 525 1.48 4.06 17.80
C GLY A 525 1.99 2.62 17.63
N GLY A 526 1.55 1.91 16.58
CA GLY A 526 1.98 0.53 16.31
C GLY A 526 3.00 0.39 15.18
N MET A 527 3.56 1.50 14.68
CA MET A 527 4.56 1.48 13.60
C MET A 527 5.94 1.18 14.17
N SER A 528 6.35 -0.08 14.15
CA SER A 528 7.73 -0.49 14.45
C SER A 528 8.68 -0.11 13.32
N ASN A 529 9.98 -0.11 13.63
CA ASN A 529 11.05 0.00 12.63
C ASN A 529 10.93 1.28 11.80
N GLN A 530 10.76 2.41 12.49
CA GLN A 530 10.70 3.75 11.93
C GLN A 530 11.85 4.56 12.54
N MET A 531 12.94 4.66 11.81
CA MET A 531 14.12 5.44 12.19
C MET A 531 14.00 6.87 11.66
N ASN A 532 14.56 7.81 12.41
CA ASN A 532 14.68 9.21 12.04
C ASN A 532 15.92 9.79 12.73
N PRO A 533 16.86 10.46 12.02
CA PRO A 533 16.87 10.79 10.59
C PRO A 533 17.60 9.76 9.70
N ASP A 534 17.97 8.60 10.25
CA ASP A 534 18.88 7.64 9.62
C ASP A 534 18.26 6.84 8.45
N CYS A 535 19.13 6.11 7.75
CA CYS A 535 18.88 5.35 6.52
C CYS A 535 17.55 4.56 6.58
N SER A 536 16.63 4.92 5.68
CA SER A 536 15.24 4.47 5.73
C SER A 536 15.04 3.02 5.31
N CYS A 537 16.01 2.41 4.65
CA CYS A 537 15.87 1.15 3.90
C CYS A 537 15.43 -0.07 4.74
N ASN A 538 15.14 0.07 6.03
CA ASN A 538 14.49 -0.98 6.80
C ASN A 538 13.01 -0.75 7.10
N HIS A 539 12.39 0.39 6.77
CA HIS A 539 11.10 0.67 7.38
C HIS A 539 9.94 -0.21 6.89
N THR A 540 8.94 -0.31 7.76
CA THR A 540 7.66 -0.93 7.47
C THR A 540 6.92 -0.18 6.36
N ARG A 541 6.39 -0.93 5.38
CA ARG A 541 5.66 -0.41 4.22
C ARG A 541 4.22 -0.91 4.23
N HIS A 542 3.34 -0.09 4.75
CA HIS A 542 1.91 -0.40 4.82
C HIS A 542 1.23 -0.18 3.47
N ASP A 543 0.05 -0.75 3.31
CA ASP A 543 -0.81 -0.48 2.15
C ASP A 543 -2.16 0.10 2.54
N MET A 544 -2.86 0.69 1.58
CA MET A 544 -4.25 1.10 1.72
C MET A 544 -5.06 0.55 0.55
N ASP A 545 -6.15 -0.13 0.84
CA ASP A 545 -7.07 -0.61 -0.21
C ASP A 545 -8.16 0.41 -0.53
N GLY A 546 -9.00 0.09 -1.52
CA GLY A 546 -10.09 0.98 -1.95
C GLY A 546 -11.14 1.30 -0.88
N PHE A 547 -11.21 0.53 0.21
CA PHE A 547 -12.10 0.81 1.35
C PHE A 547 -11.45 1.73 2.40
N ALA A 548 -10.25 2.26 2.14
CA ALA A 548 -9.46 3.04 3.08
C ALA A 548 -9.05 2.26 4.34
N ARG A 549 -8.84 0.94 4.22
CA ARG A 549 -8.25 0.14 5.30
C ARG A 549 -6.73 0.20 5.20
N SER A 550 -6.06 0.51 6.31
CA SER A 550 -4.59 0.46 6.40
C SER A 550 -4.13 -0.95 6.78
N TRP A 551 -3.37 -1.59 5.89
CA TRP A 551 -2.76 -2.90 6.08
C TRP A 551 -1.33 -2.71 6.56
N ILE A 552 -1.10 -2.82 7.87
CA ILE A 552 0.14 -2.43 8.53
C ILE A 552 0.96 -3.67 8.89
N PRO A 553 2.17 -3.84 8.32
CA PRO A 553 3.11 -4.84 8.81
C PRO A 553 3.57 -4.48 10.25
N ALA A 554 2.96 -5.11 11.24
CA ALA A 554 3.29 -4.96 12.65
C ALA A 554 4.38 -5.98 12.99
N ARG A 555 5.63 -5.63 12.70
CA ARG A 555 6.80 -6.50 12.88
C ARG A 555 6.95 -6.96 14.32
N GLN A 556 6.72 -6.05 15.28
CA GLN A 556 6.76 -6.35 16.70
C GLN A 556 5.78 -7.45 17.11
N LEU A 557 4.72 -7.66 16.33
CA LEU A 557 3.69 -8.66 16.55
C LEU A 557 3.80 -9.87 15.61
N CYS A 558 4.78 -9.87 14.69
CA CYS A 558 4.88 -10.82 13.57
C CYS A 558 3.53 -11.04 12.88
N SER A 559 2.84 -9.95 12.55
CA SER A 559 1.49 -9.96 12.00
C SER A 559 1.23 -8.75 11.11
N VAL A 560 0.12 -8.74 10.39
CA VAL A 560 -0.44 -7.56 9.76
C VAL A 560 -1.61 -7.05 10.59
N VAL A 561 -1.56 -5.80 11.04
CA VAL A 561 -2.69 -5.12 11.70
C VAL A 561 -3.49 -4.40 10.64
N VAL A 562 -4.81 -4.58 10.65
CA VAL A 562 -5.74 -3.91 9.73
C VAL A 562 -6.51 -2.85 10.49
N LEU A 563 -6.33 -1.59 10.12
CA LEU A 563 -7.07 -0.47 10.68
C LEU A 563 -8.12 0.04 9.69
N ASP A 564 -9.25 0.50 10.20
CA ASP A 564 -10.19 1.29 9.41
C ASP A 564 -9.79 2.77 9.32
N SER A 565 -10.54 3.55 8.54
CA SER A 565 -10.22 4.96 8.27
C SER A 565 -10.37 5.88 9.50
N ASN A 566 -10.92 5.39 10.62
CA ASN A 566 -11.01 6.12 11.89
C ASN A 566 -10.17 5.49 13.01
N GLY A 567 -9.21 4.64 12.64
CA GLY A 567 -8.20 4.09 13.55
C GLY A 567 -8.65 2.90 14.39
N ASN A 568 -9.80 2.28 14.10
CA ASN A 568 -10.22 1.05 14.80
C ASN A 568 -9.49 -0.16 14.25
N ARG A 569 -9.24 -1.16 15.11
CA ARG A 569 -8.64 -2.41 14.69
C ARG A 569 -9.72 -3.36 14.17
N ILE A 570 -9.66 -3.64 12.87
CA ILE A 570 -10.49 -4.66 12.22
C ILE A 570 -9.93 -6.05 12.53
N ALA A 571 -8.62 -6.24 12.34
CA ALA A 571 -8.00 -7.55 12.49
C ALA A 571 -6.52 -7.48 12.84
N ARG A 572 -6.00 -8.57 13.43
CA ARG A 572 -4.57 -8.89 13.50
C ARG A 572 -4.36 -10.24 12.80
N ILE A 573 -3.68 -10.22 11.68
CA ILE A 573 -3.53 -11.37 10.79
C ILE A 573 -2.11 -11.94 10.93
N GLY A 574 -2.03 -13.19 11.37
CA GLY A 574 -0.77 -13.93 11.51
C GLY A 574 -0.15 -13.88 12.91
N LYS A 575 0.88 -14.72 13.10
CA LYS A 575 1.70 -14.77 14.32
C LYS A 575 3.16 -15.09 13.96
N TYR A 576 4.03 -15.10 14.97
CA TYR A 576 5.40 -15.56 14.79
C TYR A 576 5.47 -16.99 14.22
N GLY A 577 6.39 -17.18 13.28
CA GLY A 577 6.83 -18.48 12.79
C GLY A 577 7.70 -18.35 11.54
N ASN A 578 8.41 -19.43 11.23
CA ASN A 578 9.17 -19.54 10.01
C ASN A 578 8.31 -20.11 8.87
N VAL A 579 8.96 -20.38 7.74
CA VAL A 579 8.30 -20.81 6.51
C VAL A 579 7.59 -22.16 6.59
N ASP A 580 8.03 -23.03 7.49
CA ASP A 580 7.55 -24.39 7.71
C ASP A 580 6.42 -24.50 8.74
N ASP A 581 6.08 -23.39 9.40
CA ASP A 581 5.01 -23.35 10.39
C ASP A 581 3.63 -23.23 9.71
N GLU A 582 2.61 -23.90 10.26
CA GLU A 582 1.25 -23.90 9.70
C GLU A 582 0.53 -22.56 9.88
N GLY A 583 -0.34 -22.23 8.93
CA GLY A 583 -1.16 -21.02 8.94
C GLY A 583 -0.40 -19.78 8.46
N ILE A 584 -0.92 -18.60 8.83
CA ILE A 584 -0.27 -17.33 8.47
C ILE A 584 0.82 -17.04 9.50
N ARG A 585 2.08 -17.18 9.08
CA ARG A 585 3.25 -17.07 9.95
C ARG A 585 4.23 -16.09 9.37
N PHE A 586 4.76 -15.22 10.22
CA PHE A 586 5.75 -14.25 9.82
C PHE A 586 6.93 -14.27 10.78
N ALA A 587 8.11 -14.01 10.24
CA ALA A 587 9.27 -13.69 11.06
C ALA A 587 9.61 -12.21 10.94
N HIS A 588 9.49 -11.62 9.75
CA HIS A 588 9.74 -10.20 9.52
C HIS A 588 8.83 -9.70 8.39
N PRO A 589 7.53 -9.49 8.66
CA PRO A 589 6.62 -8.91 7.69
C PRO A 589 6.98 -7.44 7.50
N ARG A 590 7.33 -7.06 6.27
CA ARG A 590 7.93 -5.76 6.00
C ARG A 590 7.12 -4.89 5.07
N ALA A 591 6.51 -5.48 4.04
CA ALA A 591 5.68 -4.77 3.09
C ALA A 591 4.40 -5.53 2.82
N THR A 592 3.31 -4.81 2.62
CA THR A 592 2.01 -5.38 2.28
C THR A 592 1.49 -4.79 0.97
N ALA A 593 0.70 -5.59 0.25
CA ALA A 593 -0.23 -5.14 -0.78
C ALA A 593 -1.56 -5.86 -0.61
N ALA A 594 -2.68 -5.17 -0.80
CA ALA A 594 -4.01 -5.78 -0.69
C ALA A 594 -4.81 -5.58 -1.99
N SER A 595 -5.43 -6.66 -2.46
CA SER A 595 -6.51 -6.62 -3.44
C SER A 595 -7.87 -6.85 -2.77
N ASP A 596 -8.94 -6.93 -3.55
CA ASP A 596 -10.28 -7.25 -3.03
C ASP A 596 -10.37 -8.64 -2.39
N THR A 597 -9.52 -9.56 -2.85
CA THR A 597 -9.58 -10.99 -2.51
C THR A 597 -8.32 -11.55 -1.88
N ALA A 598 -7.24 -10.77 -1.80
CA ALA A 598 -5.97 -11.27 -1.28
C ALA A 598 -5.17 -10.20 -0.54
N LEU A 599 -4.44 -10.66 0.47
CA LEU A 599 -3.35 -9.93 1.12
C LEU A 599 -2.02 -10.58 0.71
N PHE A 600 -1.11 -9.77 0.18
CA PHE A 600 0.27 -10.14 -0.11
C PHE A 600 1.19 -9.52 0.94
N VAL A 601 2.10 -10.31 1.51
CA VAL A 601 3.03 -9.86 2.54
C VAL A 601 4.44 -10.29 2.19
N VAL A 602 5.34 -9.32 2.05
CA VAL A 602 6.77 -9.57 1.91
C VAL A 602 7.33 -9.87 3.30
N ASP A 603 7.67 -11.14 3.52
CA ASP A 603 8.23 -11.64 4.78
C ASP A 603 9.73 -11.86 4.61
N ASP A 604 10.48 -10.81 4.94
CA ASP A 604 11.88 -10.62 4.53
C ASP A 604 12.81 -11.67 5.17
N ALA A 605 12.54 -12.04 6.43
CA ALA A 605 13.33 -13.03 7.16
C ALA A 605 13.08 -14.46 6.67
N ASN A 606 11.84 -14.77 6.28
CA ASN A 606 11.50 -16.06 5.67
C ASN A 606 11.79 -16.08 4.16
N ARG A 607 12.18 -14.94 3.57
CA ARG A 607 12.52 -14.79 2.14
C ARG A 607 11.42 -15.32 1.23
N ARG A 608 10.20 -14.84 1.46
CA ARG A 608 9.01 -15.19 0.66
C ARG A 608 8.07 -14.01 0.55
N ILE A 609 7.18 -14.07 -0.43
CA ILE A 609 5.92 -13.33 -0.41
C ILE A 609 4.82 -14.31 0.00
N LEU A 610 4.18 -14.08 1.13
CA LEU A 610 3.02 -14.87 1.55
C LEU A 610 1.75 -14.25 0.96
N LYS A 611 0.91 -15.07 0.34
CA LYS A 611 -0.44 -14.71 -0.07
C LYS A 611 -1.45 -15.33 0.90
N ALA A 612 -2.33 -14.49 1.44
CA ALA A 612 -3.50 -14.92 2.18
C ALA A 612 -4.77 -14.56 1.40
N ALA A 613 -5.67 -15.52 1.24
CA ALA A 613 -7.00 -15.29 0.72
C ALA A 613 -7.83 -14.51 1.75
N LEU A 614 -8.54 -13.48 1.30
CA LEU A 614 -9.45 -12.68 2.11
C LEU A 614 -10.89 -13.17 1.93
N SER A 615 -11.62 -13.25 3.04
CA SER A 615 -13.02 -13.64 3.07
C SER A 615 -13.74 -12.90 4.21
N TYR A 616 -15.03 -13.16 4.36
CA TYR A 616 -15.83 -12.63 5.46
C TYR A 616 -16.59 -13.77 6.15
N ALA A 617 -16.85 -13.62 7.45
CA ALA A 617 -17.60 -14.59 8.24
C ALA A 617 -19.06 -14.71 7.77
N VAL A 618 -19.67 -13.59 7.39
CA VAL A 618 -21.03 -13.52 6.84
C VAL A 618 -21.06 -12.53 5.69
N GLU A 619 -21.81 -12.87 4.63
CA GLU A 619 -22.00 -12.03 3.46
C GLU A 619 -23.46 -12.09 3.00
N GLU A 620 -24.04 -10.93 2.70
CA GLU A 620 -25.38 -10.80 2.13
C GLU A 620 -25.32 -9.90 0.88
N ASN A 621 -25.98 -10.35 -0.18
CA ASN A 621 -26.03 -9.68 -1.48
C ASN A 621 -27.46 -9.24 -1.79
N VAL A 622 -27.64 -7.98 -2.17
CA VAL A 622 -28.95 -7.40 -2.48
C VAL A 622 -28.92 -6.80 -3.87
N THR A 623 -29.83 -7.23 -4.74
CA THR A 623 -29.95 -6.69 -6.09
C THR A 623 -30.46 -5.25 -6.05
N VAL A 624 -29.81 -4.37 -6.81
CA VAL A 624 -30.28 -3.00 -7.05
C VAL A 624 -31.44 -3.07 -8.03
N GLN A 625 -32.63 -2.66 -7.58
CA GLN A 625 -33.87 -2.66 -8.39
C GLN A 625 -34.04 -1.38 -9.21
#